data_AF-A0A1E3M008-F1
#
_entry.id   AF-A0A1E3M008-F1
#
_cell.length_a   1.000
_cell.length_b   1.000
_cell.length_c   1.000
_cell.angle_alpha   90.00
_cell.angle_beta   90.00
_cell.angle_gamma   90.00
#
_symmetry.space_group_name_H-M   'P 1'
#
loop_
_entity.id
_entity.type
_entity.pdbx_description
1 polymer ?
#
loop_
_entity_poly.entity_id
_entity_poly.type
_entity_poly.pdbx_seq_one_letter_code
_entity_poly.pdbx_strand_id
1 'polypeptide(L)'
;MTYDVAMRHQQALDPSALTTIGAGLHAIHAAITDCRNAGKDAETDAAVILLVRHLVSVAERRPDSMALRRTCMDQIAEIRRHPVLRTLAYRGVAYDEAAKRTFHAEGRTAMRRLAEALGLEAESYSVRSNKGGAAVSGEITLHGDEVYVQLSLGGLGQDREVLYRRVSGRTDYCGQRNHFAPVTALLAPDRFAQQLRRDLQLSPSVTQADRLFA
;
A
#
# COMPACT_ATOMS: atom_id res chain seq x y z
N MET A 1 30.04 -37.92 2.66
CA MET A 1 28.67 -37.46 2.35
C MET A 1 28.28 -38.10 1.03
N THR A 2 27.48 -39.17 1.10
CA THR A 2 26.97 -39.86 -0.09
C THR A 2 25.88 -38.97 -0.67
N TYR A 3 26.16 -38.29 -1.78
CA TYR A 3 25.14 -37.55 -2.50
C TYR A 3 24.14 -38.59 -3.01
N ASP A 4 22.96 -38.67 -2.39
CA ASP A 4 21.91 -39.58 -2.84
C ASP A 4 21.25 -38.99 -4.10
N VAL A 5 21.95 -39.14 -5.23
CA VAL A 5 21.52 -38.66 -6.55
C VAL A 5 20.19 -39.29 -6.99
N ALA A 6 19.80 -40.42 -6.39
CA ALA A 6 18.58 -41.15 -6.73
C ALA A 6 17.32 -40.56 -6.09
N MET A 7 17.46 -39.87 -4.95
CA MET A 7 16.33 -39.33 -4.18
C MET A 7 15.38 -38.46 -5.03
N ARG A 8 15.92 -37.54 -5.83
CA ARG A 8 15.11 -36.67 -6.72
C ARG A 8 14.35 -37.45 -7.79
N HIS A 9 14.94 -38.52 -8.31
CA HIS A 9 14.33 -39.35 -9.33
C HIS A 9 13.22 -40.22 -8.73
N GLN A 10 13.43 -40.77 -7.53
CA GLN A 10 12.39 -41.50 -6.80
C GLN A 10 11.20 -40.60 -6.46
N GLN A 11 11.46 -39.38 -6.00
CA GLN A 11 10.40 -38.41 -5.68
C GLN A 11 9.64 -37.91 -6.93
N ALA A 12 10.31 -37.84 -8.09
CA ALA A 12 9.66 -37.53 -9.36
C ALA A 12 8.82 -38.69 -9.91
N LEU A 13 9.20 -39.94 -9.62
CA LEU A 13 8.46 -41.14 -10.03
C LEU A 13 7.23 -41.40 -9.14
N ASP A 14 7.27 -41.03 -7.87
CA ASP A 14 6.12 -41.07 -6.95
C ASP A 14 5.91 -39.72 -6.23
N PRO A 15 5.31 -38.72 -6.91
CA PRO A 15 5.06 -37.41 -6.34
C PRO A 15 3.76 -37.35 -5.52
N SER A 16 3.13 -38.50 -5.21
CA SER A 16 1.80 -38.57 -4.57
C SER A 16 1.70 -37.83 -3.23
N ALA A 17 2.80 -37.78 -2.48
CA ALA A 17 2.90 -37.03 -1.21
C ALA A 17 2.92 -35.49 -1.40
N LEU A 18 3.22 -35.00 -2.60
CA LEU A 18 3.31 -33.57 -2.93
C LEU A 18 1.93 -33.01 -3.25
N THR A 19 1.09 -32.85 -2.22
CA THR A 19 -0.32 -32.43 -2.38
C THR A 19 -0.52 -30.91 -2.35
N THR A 20 0.52 -30.14 -2.05
CA THR A 20 0.47 -28.68 -1.93
C THR A 20 1.45 -28.00 -2.88
N ILE A 21 1.13 -26.75 -3.27
CA ILE A 21 2.02 -25.93 -4.11
C ILE A 21 3.39 -25.74 -3.44
N GLY A 22 3.40 -25.47 -2.12
CA GLY A 22 4.64 -25.27 -1.37
C GLY A 22 5.53 -26.52 -1.34
N ALA A 23 4.95 -27.70 -1.13
CA ALA A 23 5.71 -28.96 -1.16
C ALA A 23 6.28 -29.26 -2.56
N GLY A 24 5.49 -29.00 -3.62
CA GLY A 24 5.96 -29.13 -5.00
C GLY A 24 7.10 -28.17 -5.34
N LEU A 25 6.99 -26.89 -4.97
CA LEU A 25 8.04 -25.89 -5.17
C LEU A 25 9.34 -26.27 -4.45
N HIS A 26 9.23 -26.77 -3.21
CA HIS A 26 10.39 -27.23 -2.45
C HIS A 26 11.09 -28.42 -3.14
N ALA A 27 10.33 -29.40 -3.61
CA ALA A 27 10.87 -30.55 -4.34
C ALA A 27 11.56 -30.14 -5.66
N ILE A 28 10.97 -29.19 -6.41
CA ILE A 28 11.57 -28.64 -7.64
C ILE A 28 12.88 -27.92 -7.31
N HIS A 29 12.90 -27.06 -6.28
CA HIS A 29 14.12 -26.35 -5.86
C HIS A 29 15.24 -27.32 -5.44
N ALA A 30 14.90 -28.39 -4.71
CA ALA A 30 15.84 -29.44 -4.34
C ALA A 30 16.40 -30.14 -5.60
N ALA A 31 15.53 -30.55 -6.53
CA ALA A 31 15.94 -31.20 -7.77
C ALA A 31 16.83 -30.33 -8.66
N ILE A 32 16.55 -29.01 -8.76
CA ILE A 32 17.39 -28.05 -9.48
C ILE A 32 18.75 -27.89 -8.80
N THR A 33 18.78 -27.87 -7.47
CA THR A 33 20.03 -27.79 -6.70
C THR A 33 20.89 -29.03 -6.93
N ASP A 34 20.27 -30.21 -6.97
CA ASP A 34 20.94 -31.46 -7.30
C ASP A 34 21.45 -31.50 -8.74
N CYS A 35 20.69 -30.98 -9.72
CA CYS A 35 21.17 -30.80 -11.09
C CYS A 35 22.47 -29.99 -11.11
N ARG A 36 22.48 -28.84 -10.41
CA ARG A 36 23.67 -27.98 -10.32
C ARG A 36 24.86 -28.70 -9.68
N ASN A 37 24.63 -29.42 -8.59
CA ASN A 37 25.67 -30.20 -7.91
C ASN A 37 26.22 -31.33 -8.79
N ALA A 38 25.39 -31.90 -9.67
CA ALA A 38 25.76 -32.96 -10.59
C ALA A 38 26.27 -32.45 -11.97
N GLY A 39 26.37 -31.13 -12.18
CA GLY A 39 26.76 -30.54 -13.45
C GLY A 39 25.75 -30.77 -14.60
N LYS A 40 24.49 -31.04 -14.27
CA LYS A 40 23.40 -31.25 -15.23
C LYS A 40 22.59 -29.98 -15.45
N ASP A 41 22.08 -29.83 -16.67
CA ASP A 41 21.12 -28.77 -17.00
C ASP A 41 19.73 -29.11 -16.42
N ALA A 42 19.14 -28.17 -15.70
CA ALA A 42 17.85 -28.36 -15.04
C ALA A 42 16.66 -28.22 -16.00
N GLU A 43 16.80 -27.45 -17.09
CA GLU A 43 15.73 -27.22 -18.06
C GLU A 43 15.40 -28.46 -18.89
N THR A 44 16.36 -29.39 -18.98
CA THR A 44 16.25 -30.65 -19.73
C THR A 44 16.20 -31.89 -18.84
N ASP A 45 16.30 -31.75 -17.52
CA ASP A 45 16.30 -32.88 -16.58
C ASP A 45 14.89 -33.47 -16.41
N ALA A 46 14.78 -34.78 -16.61
CA ALA A 46 13.50 -35.49 -16.56
C ALA A 46 12.81 -35.42 -15.19
N ALA A 47 13.55 -35.45 -14.07
CA ALA A 47 12.94 -35.37 -12.74
C ALA A 47 12.37 -33.98 -12.48
N VAL A 48 13.10 -32.93 -12.87
CA VAL A 48 12.62 -31.54 -12.76
C VAL A 48 11.34 -31.36 -13.58
N ILE A 49 11.32 -31.81 -14.84
CA ILE A 49 10.15 -31.69 -15.72
C ILE A 49 8.95 -32.46 -15.16
N LEU A 50 9.14 -33.68 -14.64
CA LEU A 50 8.06 -34.47 -14.03
C LEU A 50 7.49 -33.79 -12.78
N LEU A 51 8.34 -33.23 -11.91
CA LEU A 51 7.91 -32.50 -10.73
C LEU A 51 7.13 -31.23 -11.08
N VAL A 52 7.54 -30.50 -12.13
CA VAL A 52 6.81 -29.33 -12.65
C VAL A 52 5.43 -29.74 -13.18
N ARG A 53 5.35 -30.82 -13.97
CA ARG A 53 4.06 -31.34 -14.49
C ARG A 53 3.13 -31.75 -13.35
N HIS A 54 3.66 -32.40 -12.31
CA HIS A 54 2.88 -32.74 -11.13
C HIS A 54 2.38 -31.49 -10.41
N LEU A 55 3.22 -30.46 -10.24
CA LEU A 55 2.81 -29.19 -9.64
C LEU A 55 1.68 -28.51 -10.44
N VAL A 56 1.72 -28.59 -11.78
CA VAL A 56 0.63 -28.12 -12.65
C VAL A 56 -0.67 -28.88 -12.33
N SER A 57 -0.64 -30.22 -12.24
CA SER A 57 -1.84 -31.00 -11.86
C SER A 57 -2.36 -30.65 -10.46
N VAL A 58 -1.46 -30.37 -9.50
CA VAL A 58 -1.84 -29.88 -8.17
C VAL A 58 -2.52 -28.49 -8.24
N ALA A 59 -2.07 -27.63 -9.16
CA ALA A 59 -2.67 -26.32 -9.39
C ALA A 59 -4.01 -26.39 -10.13
N GLU A 60 -4.23 -27.38 -11.00
CA GLU A 60 -5.51 -27.60 -11.70
C GLU A 60 -6.67 -27.93 -10.76
N ARG A 61 -6.40 -28.40 -9.54
CA ARG A 61 -7.44 -28.60 -8.51
C ARG A 61 -7.99 -27.29 -7.92
N ARG A 62 -7.47 -26.14 -8.36
CA ARG A 62 -7.79 -24.80 -7.82
C ARG A 62 -8.74 -24.07 -8.79
N PRO A 63 -9.28 -22.89 -8.42
CA PRO A 63 -10.14 -22.13 -9.32
C PRO A 63 -9.47 -21.88 -10.67
N ASP A 64 -10.28 -21.78 -11.72
CA ASP A 64 -9.77 -21.55 -13.07
C ASP A 64 -9.02 -20.21 -13.20
N SER A 65 -8.26 -20.07 -14.28
CA SER A 65 -7.42 -18.89 -14.49
C SER A 65 -8.20 -17.59 -14.65
N MET A 66 -9.49 -17.63 -15.01
CA MET A 66 -10.32 -16.43 -15.14
C MET A 66 -10.77 -15.95 -13.75
N ALA A 67 -11.24 -16.87 -12.91
CA ALA A 67 -11.58 -16.62 -11.52
C ALA A 67 -10.37 -16.10 -10.72
N LEU A 68 -9.20 -16.70 -10.90
CA LEU A 68 -7.97 -16.24 -10.25
C LEU A 68 -7.57 -14.82 -10.68
N ARG A 69 -7.62 -14.52 -12.00
CA ARG A 69 -7.34 -13.16 -12.50
C ARG A 69 -8.32 -12.14 -11.93
N ARG A 70 -9.61 -12.49 -11.84
CA ARG A 70 -10.63 -11.65 -11.20
C ARG A 70 -10.31 -11.39 -9.74
N THR A 71 -10.00 -12.43 -8.97
CA THR A 71 -9.57 -12.29 -7.56
C THR A 71 -8.35 -11.38 -7.43
N CYS A 72 -7.35 -11.50 -8.30
CA CYS A 72 -6.19 -10.59 -8.30
C CYS A 72 -6.59 -9.14 -8.60
N MET A 73 -7.46 -8.89 -9.57
CA MET A 73 -7.95 -7.54 -9.88
C MET A 73 -8.75 -6.95 -8.71
N ASP A 74 -9.59 -7.75 -8.06
CA ASP A 74 -10.37 -7.35 -6.90
C ASP A 74 -9.46 -7.03 -5.70
N GLN A 75 -8.44 -7.86 -5.43
CA GLN A 75 -7.42 -7.60 -4.41
C GLN A 75 -6.57 -6.37 -4.73
N ILE A 76 -6.20 -6.14 -5.99
CA ILE A 76 -5.49 -4.92 -6.41
C ILE A 76 -6.37 -3.70 -6.18
N ALA A 77 -7.66 -3.79 -6.54
CA ALA A 77 -8.61 -2.72 -6.27
C ALA A 77 -8.78 -2.49 -4.77
N GLU A 78 -8.82 -3.54 -3.95
CA GLU A 78 -8.88 -3.46 -2.49
C GLU A 78 -7.63 -2.84 -1.86
N ILE A 79 -6.43 -3.23 -2.29
CA ILE A 79 -5.15 -2.63 -1.86
C ILE A 79 -5.10 -1.15 -2.24
N ARG A 80 -5.56 -0.81 -3.45
CA ARG A 80 -5.72 0.58 -3.89
C ARG A 80 -6.75 1.35 -3.04
N ARG A 81 -7.76 0.66 -2.51
CA ARG A 81 -8.79 1.21 -1.60
C ARG A 81 -8.34 1.24 -0.13
N HIS A 82 -7.37 0.42 0.27
CA HIS A 82 -6.81 0.34 1.63
C HIS A 82 -5.29 0.53 1.59
N PRO A 83 -4.84 1.78 1.35
CA PRO A 83 -3.49 2.04 0.93
C PRO A 83 -2.54 2.00 2.12
N VAL A 84 -1.30 1.72 1.77
CA VAL A 84 -0.10 1.62 2.61
C VAL A 84 -0.07 2.63 3.77
N LEU A 85 -0.64 3.83 3.65
CA LEU A 85 -0.80 4.79 4.75
C LEU A 85 -1.46 4.22 6.01
N ARG A 86 -2.53 3.44 5.89
CA ARG A 86 -3.20 2.83 7.06
C ARG A 86 -2.27 1.82 7.75
N THR A 87 -1.63 0.96 6.96
CA THR A 87 -0.66 -0.03 7.47
C THR A 87 0.52 0.66 8.14
N LEU A 88 1.06 1.70 7.53
CA LEU A 88 2.19 2.47 8.08
C LEU A 88 1.79 3.25 9.33
N ALA A 89 0.54 3.72 9.44
CA ALA A 89 0.05 4.38 10.64
C ALA A 89 0.00 3.43 11.85
N TYR A 90 -0.46 2.20 11.67
CA TYR A 90 -0.48 1.21 12.77
C TYR A 90 0.89 0.63 13.09
N ARG A 91 1.70 0.35 12.06
CA ARG A 91 3.03 -0.26 12.25
C ARG A 91 4.08 0.76 12.74
N GLY A 92 3.93 2.03 12.35
CA GLY A 92 4.96 3.04 12.48
C GLY A 92 6.05 2.95 11.38
N VAL A 93 6.88 3.98 11.31
CA VAL A 93 7.97 4.12 10.31
C VAL A 93 9.30 4.56 10.94
N ALA A 94 9.38 4.63 12.26
CA ALA A 94 10.60 5.03 12.96
C ALA A 94 11.74 4.06 12.64
N TYR A 95 12.92 4.61 12.36
CA TYR A 95 14.14 3.87 11.99
C TYR A 95 14.01 2.98 10.74
N ASP A 96 12.96 3.16 9.93
CA ASP A 96 12.73 2.44 8.69
C ASP A 96 12.64 3.44 7.52
N GLU A 97 13.81 3.74 6.93
CA GLU A 97 13.92 4.74 5.85
C GLU A 97 13.09 4.38 4.60
N ALA A 98 12.96 3.09 4.28
CA ALA A 98 12.15 2.66 3.16
C ALA A 98 10.67 2.94 3.41
N ALA A 99 10.16 2.56 4.58
CA ALA A 99 8.77 2.83 4.96
C ALA A 99 8.50 4.32 5.12
N LYS A 100 9.44 5.08 5.67
CA LYS A 100 9.34 6.54 5.78
C LYS A 100 9.31 7.22 4.42
N ARG A 101 10.11 6.76 3.46
CA ARG A 101 10.05 7.23 2.07
C ARG A 101 8.66 6.99 1.48
N THR A 102 8.12 5.79 1.66
CA THR A 102 6.78 5.42 1.19
C THR A 102 5.68 6.23 1.88
N PHE A 103 5.72 6.41 3.20
CA PHE A 103 4.78 7.22 3.97
C PHE A 103 4.64 8.64 3.41
N HIS A 104 5.75 9.30 3.12
CA HIS A 104 5.74 10.66 2.57
C HIS A 104 5.38 10.71 1.08
N ALA A 105 5.65 9.66 0.30
CA ALA A 105 5.19 9.59 -1.08
C ALA A 105 3.67 9.48 -1.13
N GLU A 106 3.12 8.50 -0.42
CA GLU A 106 1.68 8.25 -0.33
C GLU A 106 0.94 9.40 0.36
N GLY A 107 1.50 9.96 1.43
CA GLY A 107 0.90 11.06 2.18
C GLY A 107 0.73 12.31 1.33
N ARG A 108 1.72 12.65 0.48
CA ARG A 108 1.59 13.77 -0.47
C ARG A 108 0.51 13.51 -1.52
N THR A 109 0.43 12.29 -2.03
CA THR A 109 -0.62 11.92 -2.99
C THR A 109 -2.01 12.04 -2.37
N ALA A 110 -2.19 11.56 -1.14
CA ALA A 110 -3.44 11.68 -0.39
C ALA A 110 -3.81 13.15 -0.12
N MET A 111 -2.85 13.99 0.28
CA MET A 111 -3.07 15.43 0.50
C MET A 111 -3.48 16.16 -0.79
N ARG A 112 -2.89 15.81 -1.94
CA ARG A 112 -3.30 16.39 -3.24
C ARG A 112 -4.72 16.00 -3.63
N ARG A 113 -5.10 14.72 -3.42
CA ARG A 113 -6.47 14.27 -3.64
C ARG A 113 -7.47 14.98 -2.71
N LEU A 114 -7.08 15.24 -1.47
CA LEU A 114 -7.90 16.04 -0.56
C LEU A 114 -8.04 17.49 -1.03
N ALA A 115 -6.96 18.11 -1.52
CA ALA A 115 -7.02 19.46 -2.09
C ALA A 115 -7.96 19.54 -3.30
N GLU A 116 -7.90 18.54 -4.19
CA GLU A 116 -8.81 18.39 -5.33
C GLU A 116 -10.28 18.23 -4.87
N ALA A 117 -10.56 17.37 -3.90
CA ALA A 117 -11.91 17.19 -3.34
C ALA A 117 -12.44 18.43 -2.59
N LEU A 118 -11.53 19.24 -2.03
CA LEU A 118 -11.86 20.55 -1.46
C LEU A 118 -12.13 21.61 -2.55
N GLY A 119 -11.78 21.35 -3.80
CA GLY A 119 -11.91 22.30 -4.91
C GLY A 119 -10.94 23.47 -4.78
N LEU A 120 -9.72 23.21 -4.29
CA LEU A 120 -8.67 24.22 -4.18
C LEU A 120 -7.96 24.39 -5.52
N GLU A 121 -7.84 25.64 -5.96
CA GLU A 121 -7.04 26.00 -7.14
C GLU A 121 -5.55 25.70 -6.92
N ALA A 122 -4.83 25.31 -7.98
CA ALA A 122 -3.43 24.88 -7.86
C ALA A 122 -2.49 25.93 -7.22
N GLU A 123 -2.83 27.22 -7.34
CA GLU A 123 -2.05 28.33 -6.78
C GLU A 123 -2.48 28.71 -5.34
N SER A 124 -3.65 28.27 -4.89
CA SER A 124 -4.22 28.61 -3.58
C SER A 124 -3.85 27.64 -2.47
N TYR A 125 -3.05 26.61 -2.76
CA TYR A 125 -2.53 25.70 -1.76
C TYR A 125 -1.09 25.26 -2.01
N SER A 126 -0.49 24.67 -0.99
CA SER A 126 0.78 23.96 -1.09
C SER A 126 0.75 22.66 -0.31
N VAL A 127 1.43 21.64 -0.82
CA VAL A 127 1.66 20.37 -0.12
C VAL A 127 3.16 20.23 0.15
N ARG A 128 3.54 20.27 1.42
CA ARG A 128 4.94 20.20 1.88
C ARG A 128 5.18 18.92 2.68
N SER A 129 6.43 18.47 2.68
CA SER A 129 6.88 17.29 3.41
C SER A 129 8.08 17.69 4.25
N ASN A 130 7.98 17.50 5.56
CA ASN A 130 9.09 17.64 6.50
C ASN A 130 9.40 16.25 7.05
N LYS A 131 10.56 15.71 6.71
CA LYS A 131 10.93 14.34 7.07
C LYS A 131 11.23 14.18 8.56
N GLY A 132 11.73 15.22 9.23
CA GLY A 132 12.27 15.09 10.59
C GLY A 132 13.38 14.03 10.70
N GLY A 133 13.81 13.74 11.93
CA GLY A 133 14.86 12.74 12.22
C GLY A 133 14.38 11.28 12.11
N ALA A 134 15.31 10.32 12.12
CA ALA A 134 15.03 8.89 11.94
C ALA A 134 14.00 8.31 12.94
N ALA A 135 13.95 8.85 14.16
CA ALA A 135 13.04 8.39 15.22
C ALA A 135 11.57 8.79 15.03
N VAL A 136 11.27 9.70 14.08
CA VAL A 136 9.91 10.21 13.84
C VAL A 136 9.47 9.96 12.41
N SER A 137 8.16 9.91 12.20
CA SER A 137 7.56 9.84 10.87
C SER A 137 7.81 11.12 10.06
N GLY A 138 7.96 12.27 10.74
CA GLY A 138 7.86 13.58 10.12
C GLY A 138 6.40 13.93 9.84
N GLU A 139 6.19 14.92 8.99
CA GLU A 139 4.85 15.45 8.70
C GLU A 139 4.69 15.78 7.21
N ILE A 140 3.45 15.63 6.74
CA ILE A 140 3.01 16.09 5.42
C ILE A 140 1.90 17.10 5.64
N THR A 141 2.06 18.30 5.11
CA THR A 141 1.15 19.42 5.34
C THR A 141 0.52 19.89 4.03
N LEU A 142 -0.81 19.89 3.97
CA LEU A 142 -1.59 20.68 3.04
C LEU A 142 -1.93 22.02 3.69
N HIS A 143 -1.55 23.12 3.06
CA HIS A 143 -1.81 24.47 3.56
C HIS A 143 -2.37 25.33 2.42
N GLY A 144 -3.65 25.68 2.53
CA GLY A 144 -4.34 26.62 1.65
C GLY A 144 -4.77 27.89 2.39
N ASP A 145 -5.57 28.72 1.73
CA ASP A 145 -5.98 30.02 2.27
C ASP A 145 -6.87 29.92 3.50
N GLU A 146 -7.77 28.92 3.57
CA GLU A 146 -8.66 28.76 4.73
C GLU A 146 -8.41 27.48 5.53
N VAL A 147 -7.54 26.60 5.05
CA VAL A 147 -7.39 25.24 5.60
C VAL A 147 -5.93 24.84 5.78
N TYR A 148 -5.65 24.26 6.94
CA TYR A 148 -4.39 23.63 7.26
C TYR A 148 -4.65 22.19 7.69
N VAL A 149 -4.06 21.22 6.99
CA VAL A 149 -4.16 19.79 7.29
C VAL A 149 -2.75 19.21 7.38
N GLN A 150 -2.46 18.49 8.45
CA GLN A 150 -1.18 17.87 8.71
C GLN A 150 -1.35 16.39 9.04
N LEU A 151 -0.61 15.54 8.35
CA LEU A 151 -0.52 14.12 8.60
C LEU A 151 0.83 13.81 9.27
N SER A 152 0.79 13.20 10.44
CA SER A 152 1.97 12.69 11.15
C SER A 152 1.60 11.43 11.95
N LEU A 153 2.56 10.53 12.14
CA LEU A 153 2.35 9.27 12.88
C LEU A 153 3.00 9.33 14.26
N GLY A 154 2.29 8.84 15.27
CA GLY A 154 2.82 8.56 16.62
C GLY A 154 2.79 9.70 17.63
N GLY A 155 2.53 10.95 17.22
CA GLY A 155 2.59 12.11 18.12
C GLY A 155 1.30 12.40 18.92
N LEU A 156 0.14 11.92 18.47
CA LEU A 156 -1.17 12.36 18.96
C LEU A 156 -2.10 11.23 19.43
N GLY A 157 -1.60 9.99 19.44
CA GLY A 157 -2.38 8.79 19.74
C GLY A 157 -3.11 8.21 18.53
N GLN A 158 -3.70 7.02 18.72
CA GLN A 158 -4.43 6.29 17.68
C GLN A 158 -5.67 7.06 17.22
N ASP A 159 -5.97 6.98 15.92
CA ASP A 159 -7.09 7.65 15.24
C ASP A 159 -7.03 9.19 15.27
N ARG A 160 -5.83 9.74 15.49
CA ARG A 160 -5.54 11.19 15.52
C ARG A 160 -4.34 11.57 14.67
N GLU A 161 -4.04 10.78 13.65
CA GLU A 161 -2.87 10.99 12.78
C GLU A 161 -3.01 12.22 11.88
N VAL A 162 -4.23 12.70 11.67
CA VAL A 162 -4.53 13.88 10.84
C VAL A 162 -5.01 15.02 11.72
N LEU A 163 -4.19 16.05 11.89
CA LEU A 163 -4.58 17.33 12.46
C LEU A 163 -5.15 18.21 11.34
N TYR A 164 -6.26 18.90 11.59
CA TYR A 164 -6.76 19.93 10.70
C TYR A 164 -7.35 21.11 11.47
N ARG A 165 -7.29 22.29 10.86
CA ARG A 165 -7.80 23.54 11.44
C ARG A 165 -8.06 24.57 10.35
N ARG A 166 -8.90 25.56 10.69
CA ARG A 166 -9.07 26.76 9.86
C ARG A 166 -7.87 27.67 10.04
N VAL A 167 -7.42 28.29 8.95
CA VAL A 167 -6.38 29.33 8.95
C VAL A 167 -6.89 30.56 8.19
N SER A 168 -6.19 31.68 8.34
CA SER A 168 -6.45 32.93 7.60
C SER A 168 -5.26 33.29 6.72
N GLY A 169 -5.17 32.63 5.57
CA GLY A 169 -4.12 32.80 4.57
C GLY A 169 -2.95 31.82 4.72
N ARG A 170 -2.11 31.77 3.67
CA ARG A 170 -0.98 30.84 3.56
C ARG A 170 0.21 31.14 4.49
N THR A 171 0.19 32.27 5.18
CA THR A 171 1.20 32.67 6.17
C THR A 171 0.72 32.45 7.60
N ASP A 172 -0.53 32.05 7.81
CA ASP A 172 -1.05 31.67 9.12
C ASP A 172 -0.73 30.20 9.42
N TYR A 173 0.18 29.99 10.38
CA TYR A 173 0.62 28.68 10.85
C TYR A 173 0.07 28.33 12.25
N CYS A 174 -0.73 29.22 12.86
CA CYS A 174 -1.34 28.99 14.17
C CYS A 174 -2.78 28.53 14.00
N GLY A 175 -3.53 29.18 13.10
CA GLY A 175 -4.92 28.90 12.84
C GLY A 175 -5.82 28.98 14.06
N GLN A 176 -7.02 28.44 13.91
CA GLN A 176 -8.01 28.32 14.96
C GLN A 176 -7.84 27.00 15.72
N ARG A 177 -8.92 26.53 16.38
CA ARG A 177 -8.95 25.28 17.14
C ARG A 177 -8.48 24.10 16.28
N ASN A 178 -7.66 23.22 16.88
CA ASN A 178 -7.27 21.95 16.26
C ASN A 178 -8.41 20.93 16.33
N HIS A 179 -8.61 20.25 15.21
CA HIS A 179 -9.42 19.06 15.09
C HIS A 179 -8.53 17.89 14.67
N PHE A 180 -9.00 16.67 14.94
CA PHE A 180 -8.25 15.45 14.65
C PHE A 180 -9.14 14.45 13.93
N ALA A 181 -8.53 13.68 13.04
CA ALA A 181 -9.16 12.58 12.33
C ALA A 181 -8.17 11.41 12.18
N PRO A 182 -8.69 10.18 12.00
CA PRO A 182 -7.84 9.05 11.70
C PRO A 182 -7.25 9.17 10.30
N VAL A 183 -6.10 8.53 10.07
CA VAL A 183 -5.49 8.43 8.72
C VAL A 183 -6.46 7.87 7.68
N THR A 184 -7.43 7.06 8.10
CA THR A 184 -8.44 6.46 7.23
C THR A 184 -9.36 7.50 6.58
N ALA A 185 -9.48 8.70 7.17
CA ALA A 185 -10.25 9.80 6.58
C ALA A 185 -9.66 10.26 5.23
N LEU A 186 -8.33 10.24 5.09
CA LEU A 186 -7.64 10.59 3.84
C LEU A 186 -7.88 9.57 2.71
N LEU A 187 -8.47 8.41 3.01
CA LEU A 187 -8.79 7.38 2.03
C LEU A 187 -10.13 7.64 1.31
N ALA A 188 -10.95 8.52 1.87
CA ALA A 188 -12.23 8.95 1.32
C ALA A 188 -12.23 10.49 1.18
N PRO A 189 -11.46 11.06 0.24
CA PRO A 189 -11.19 12.50 0.17
C PRO A 189 -12.46 13.34 0.03
N ASP A 190 -13.47 12.91 -0.73
CA ASP A 190 -14.73 13.64 -0.88
C ASP A 190 -15.51 13.74 0.44
N ARG A 191 -15.64 12.60 1.14
CA ARG A 191 -16.31 12.55 2.44
C ARG A 191 -15.55 13.40 3.47
N PHE A 192 -14.22 13.34 3.45
CA PHE A 192 -13.40 14.11 4.37
C PHE A 192 -13.43 15.60 4.06
N ALA A 193 -13.44 16.00 2.79
CA ALA A 193 -13.63 17.38 2.37
C ALA A 193 -14.98 17.94 2.86
N GLN A 194 -16.07 17.18 2.74
CA GLN A 194 -17.38 17.57 3.29
C GLN A 194 -17.33 17.72 4.82
N GLN A 195 -16.61 16.85 5.52
CA GLN A 195 -16.39 16.98 6.95
C GLN A 195 -15.62 18.27 7.28
N LEU A 196 -14.49 18.53 6.62
CA LEU A 196 -13.68 19.74 6.81
C LEU A 196 -14.50 21.02 6.60
N ARG A 197 -15.31 21.08 5.54
CA ARG A 197 -16.20 22.23 5.28
C ARG A 197 -17.16 22.48 6.43
N ARG A 198 -17.75 21.43 7.01
CA ARG A 198 -18.67 21.55 8.15
C ARG A 198 -17.94 21.93 9.43
N ASP A 199 -16.86 21.22 9.76
CA ASP A 199 -16.14 21.37 11.03
C ASP A 199 -15.42 22.72 11.12
N LEU A 200 -14.90 23.22 9.99
CA LEU A 200 -14.13 24.46 9.91
C LEU A 200 -14.92 25.65 9.34
N GLN A 201 -16.16 25.43 8.91
CA GLN A 201 -17.02 26.45 8.26
C GLN A 201 -16.35 27.10 7.04
N LEU A 202 -15.67 26.30 6.22
CA LEU A 202 -14.93 26.80 5.04
C LEU A 202 -15.87 27.43 4.03
N SER A 203 -15.37 28.41 3.27
CA SER A 203 -16.13 29.01 2.18
C SER A 203 -16.43 27.98 1.08
N PRO A 204 -17.58 28.08 0.39
CA PRO A 204 -17.88 27.21 -0.74
C PRO A 204 -16.82 27.42 -1.85
N SER A 205 -16.45 26.35 -2.54
CA SER A 205 -15.50 26.46 -3.66
C SER A 205 -16.15 27.20 -4.83
N VAL A 206 -15.35 27.95 -5.60
CA VAL A 206 -15.80 28.72 -6.78
C VAL A 206 -16.51 27.81 -7.79
N THR A 207 -16.02 26.57 -7.98
CA THR A 207 -16.63 25.57 -8.87
C THR A 207 -18.04 25.12 -8.43
N GLN A 208 -18.38 25.25 -7.16
CA GLN A 208 -19.71 24.88 -6.63
C GLN A 208 -20.73 26.01 -6.80
N ALA A 209 -20.27 27.28 -6.84
CA ALA A 209 -21.12 28.43 -7.12
C ALA A 209 -21.67 28.36 -8.55
N ASP A 210 -20.84 28.04 -9.54
CA ASP A 210 -21.26 27.98 -10.96
C ASP A 210 -22.31 26.90 -11.26
N ARG A 211 -22.38 25.82 -10.46
CA ARG A 211 -23.39 24.75 -10.64
C ARG A 211 -24.76 25.07 -10.03
N LEU A 212 -24.85 26.06 -9.15
CA LEU A 212 -26.11 26.49 -8.54
C LEU A 212 -26.80 27.61 -9.34
N PHE A 213 -26.09 28.20 -10.30
CA PHE A 213 -26.58 29.28 -11.17
C PHE A 213 -26.78 28.86 -12.64
N ALA A 214 -26.70 27.56 -12.94
CA ALA A 214 -26.91 26.98 -14.28
C ALA A 214 -28.21 26.18 -14.36
#